data_AF-A0A953BEG3-F1
#
_entry.id   AF-A0A953BEG3-F1
#
_cell.length_a   1.000
_cell.length_b   1.000
_cell.length_c   1.000
_cell.angle_alpha   90.00
_cell.angle_beta   90.00
_cell.angle_gamma   90.00
#
_symmetry.space_group_name_H-M   'P 1'
#
loop_
_entity.id
_entity.type
_entity.pdbx_description
1 polymer ?
#
loop_
_entity_poly.entity_id
_entity_poly.type
_entity_poly.pdbx_seq_one_letter_code
_entity_poly.pdbx_strand_id
1 'polypeptide(L)'
;MDQTGQVMETKPTHSAVSRVGPQTRDTVTIRTIERMARSGDPFACLTCYDATTARLLERAGVHVLLVGDSAAEVILGFDRTIDAPFEFMVMITAAVKRGAPRTMVMGDMPFMSYHAGADQAMVNAGRMMTEGRADCVKLEVDATYAPVVDRMTRAGIPVCAHVGSRPQTAALRGGYGSSGRTLAEAQRIVDDAVAMEQAGCVLLLVEAVPDAVTQAILDQTTVPLIGIGAGASPHGQVLVLQDLLGMTDQPPRFAERVAMMGDAVTEAGRAWVERVAARKIGGKRYEMLEDGAIGVSPRGDVRRE
;
A
#
# COMPACT_ATOMS: atom_id res chain seq x y z
N MET A 1 23.88 7.70 56.39
CA MET A 1 24.86 8.57 55.72
C MET A 1 25.79 7.65 54.96
N ASP A 2 25.82 7.52 53.65
CA ASP A 2 25.13 8.15 52.53
C ASP A 2 25.16 7.09 51.41
N GLN A 3 24.05 6.89 50.72
CA GLN A 3 23.94 5.97 49.58
C GLN A 3 24.05 6.81 48.32
N THR A 4 25.11 6.64 47.53
CA THR A 4 25.16 7.17 46.16
C THR A 4 25.62 6.07 45.21
N GLY A 5 24.66 5.28 44.74
CA GLY A 5 24.80 4.47 43.54
C GLY A 5 24.78 5.38 42.31
N GLN A 6 25.89 5.44 41.59
CA GLN A 6 25.98 6.09 40.29
C GLN A 6 25.18 5.26 39.27
N VAL A 7 24.04 5.80 38.85
CA VAL A 7 23.26 5.29 37.73
C VAL A 7 24.00 5.67 36.44
N MET A 8 24.40 4.66 35.69
CA MET A 8 25.03 4.80 34.38
C MET A 8 23.93 5.16 33.36
N GLU A 9 23.77 6.43 33.05
CA GLU A 9 22.88 6.91 31.99
C GLU A 9 23.42 6.49 30.61
N THR A 10 22.82 5.45 30.03
CA THR A 10 23.04 5.11 28.62
C THR A 10 22.22 6.05 27.75
N LYS A 11 22.87 7.07 27.17
CA LYS A 11 22.28 7.93 26.14
C LYS A 11 21.89 7.08 24.92
N PRO A 12 20.67 7.22 24.36
CA PRO A 12 20.35 6.61 23.08
C PRO A 12 21.13 7.34 21.98
N THR A 13 22.00 6.61 21.28
CA THR A 13 22.67 7.07 20.08
C THR A 13 21.65 7.19 18.95
N HIS A 14 21.13 8.40 18.75
CA HIS A 14 20.47 8.76 17.51
C HIS A 14 21.51 8.70 16.38
N SER A 15 21.53 7.58 15.66
CA SER A 15 22.18 7.47 14.35
C SER A 15 21.69 8.62 13.47
N ALA A 16 22.64 9.43 13.00
CA ALA A 16 22.37 10.55 12.13
C ALA A 16 21.85 10.03 10.78
N VAL A 17 20.53 10.14 10.58
CA VAL A 17 19.93 10.02 9.26
C VAL A 17 20.53 11.15 8.40
N SER A 18 21.41 10.77 7.47
CA SER A 18 21.95 11.67 6.46
C SER A 18 20.79 12.41 5.80
N ARG A 19 20.77 13.75 5.91
CA ARG A 19 19.83 14.60 5.19
C ARG A 19 20.23 14.58 3.72
N VAL A 20 19.79 13.56 3.00
CA VAL A 20 19.82 13.55 1.53
C VAL A 20 18.83 14.64 1.09
N GLY A 21 19.36 15.75 0.59
CA GLY A 21 18.56 16.77 -0.09
C GLY A 21 17.80 16.15 -1.28
N PRO A 22 16.78 16.83 -1.84
CA PRO A 22 15.99 16.25 -2.92
C PRO A 22 16.85 16.07 -4.17
N GLN A 23 17.44 14.88 -4.33
CA GLN A 23 17.97 14.39 -5.58
C GLN A 23 16.78 14.29 -6.54
N THR A 24 16.87 14.92 -7.71
CA THR A 24 15.88 14.75 -8.77
C THR A 24 15.94 13.30 -9.25
N ARG A 25 15.11 12.45 -8.65
CA ARG A 25 15.02 11.03 -8.99
C ARG A 25 14.33 10.86 -10.35
N ASP A 26 14.87 9.95 -11.15
CA ASP A 26 14.24 9.49 -12.40
C ASP A 26 12.89 8.83 -12.11
N THR A 27 11.96 8.93 -13.07
CA THR A 27 10.67 8.25 -12.99
C THR A 27 10.85 6.74 -13.02
N VAL A 28 10.29 6.04 -12.03
CA VAL A 28 10.21 4.58 -12.01
C VAL A 28 9.13 4.13 -12.98
N THR A 29 9.52 3.29 -13.93
CA THR A 29 8.64 2.71 -14.96
C THR A 29 8.70 1.19 -14.93
N ILE A 30 7.81 0.51 -15.66
CA ILE A 30 7.88 -0.96 -15.83
C ILE A 30 9.28 -1.39 -16.32
N ARG A 31 9.88 -0.68 -17.29
CA ARG A 31 11.25 -0.95 -17.75
C ARG A 31 12.31 -0.77 -16.66
N THR A 32 12.07 0.12 -15.70
CA THR A 32 12.96 0.28 -14.54
C THR A 32 12.91 -0.96 -13.67
N ILE A 33 11.71 -1.47 -13.38
CA ILE A 33 11.50 -2.68 -12.59
C ILE A 33 12.05 -3.92 -13.29
N GLU A 34 11.81 -4.08 -14.59
CA GLU A 34 12.40 -5.16 -15.38
C GLU A 34 13.93 -5.14 -15.38
N ARG A 35 14.53 -3.95 -15.47
CA ARG A 35 15.99 -3.80 -15.41
C ARG A 35 16.52 -4.21 -14.04
N MET A 36 15.89 -3.74 -12.97
CA MET A 36 16.25 -4.06 -11.59
C MET A 36 16.19 -5.57 -11.34
N ALA A 37 15.11 -6.23 -11.76
CA ALA A 37 14.98 -7.67 -11.68
C ALA A 37 16.11 -8.39 -12.43
N ARG A 38 16.40 -7.99 -13.68
CA ARG A 38 17.46 -8.59 -14.51
C ARG A 38 18.87 -8.35 -13.98
N SER A 39 19.13 -7.23 -13.31
CA SER A 39 20.43 -6.94 -12.69
C SER A 39 20.60 -7.56 -11.31
N GLY A 40 19.54 -8.14 -10.75
CA GLY A 40 19.54 -8.64 -9.38
C GLY A 40 19.48 -7.51 -8.33
N ASP A 41 19.10 -6.29 -8.72
CA ASP A 41 18.87 -5.18 -7.80
C ASP A 41 17.45 -5.28 -7.21
N PRO A 42 17.28 -5.56 -5.91
CA PRO A 42 15.94 -5.72 -5.34
C PRO A 42 15.16 -4.40 -5.36
N PHE A 43 13.85 -4.48 -5.57
CA PHE A 43 12.97 -3.30 -5.50
C PHE A 43 11.92 -3.39 -4.39
N ALA A 44 11.57 -2.22 -3.86
CA ALA A 44 10.59 -2.09 -2.77
C ALA A 44 9.23 -1.63 -3.31
N CYS A 45 8.20 -2.39 -2.96
CA CYS A 45 6.79 -2.07 -3.18
C CYS A 45 6.12 -1.84 -1.82
N LEU A 46 5.29 -0.82 -1.69
CA LEU A 46 4.46 -0.62 -0.50
C LEU A 46 3.05 -0.25 -0.91
N THR A 47 2.05 -0.64 -0.10
CA THR A 47 0.72 -0.12 -0.33
C THR A 47 0.65 1.38 -0.02
N CYS A 48 -0.24 2.10 -0.70
CA CYS A 48 -0.48 3.52 -0.44
C CYS A 48 -1.87 3.92 -0.92
N TYR A 49 -2.54 4.83 -0.22
CA TYR A 49 -3.96 5.12 -0.42
C TYR A 49 -4.31 6.61 -0.49
N ASP A 50 -3.34 7.50 -0.26
CA ASP A 50 -3.56 8.94 -0.31
C ASP A 50 -2.34 9.70 -0.85
N ALA A 51 -2.57 10.94 -1.29
CA ALA A 51 -1.56 11.79 -1.91
C ALA A 51 -0.47 12.27 -0.93
N THR A 52 -0.80 12.40 0.36
CA THR A 52 0.14 12.91 1.38
C THR A 52 1.16 11.85 1.73
N THR A 53 0.70 10.62 1.98
CA THR A 53 1.55 9.46 2.22
C THR A 53 2.40 9.15 0.97
N ALA A 54 1.79 9.18 -0.22
CA ALA A 54 2.52 8.96 -1.48
C ALA A 54 3.69 9.93 -1.67
N ARG A 55 3.51 11.22 -1.33
CA ARG A 55 4.59 12.22 -1.36
C ARG A 55 5.75 11.86 -0.44
N LEU A 56 5.48 11.29 0.72
CA LEU A 56 6.51 10.86 1.68
C LEU A 56 7.23 9.61 1.17
N LEU A 57 6.50 8.64 0.62
CA LEU A 57 7.07 7.41 0.09
C LEU A 57 7.89 7.65 -1.19
N GLU A 58 7.48 8.57 -2.07
CA GLU A 58 8.30 8.98 -3.22
C GLU A 58 9.63 9.58 -2.75
N ARG A 59 9.60 10.47 -1.76
CA ARG A 59 10.81 11.06 -1.17
C ARG A 59 11.71 10.03 -0.49
N ALA A 60 11.12 9.01 0.12
CA ALA A 60 11.84 7.93 0.79
C ALA A 60 12.51 6.96 -0.19
N GLY A 61 12.16 7.01 -1.48
CA GLY A 61 12.78 6.16 -2.48
C GLY A 61 12.01 4.87 -2.77
N VAL A 62 10.73 4.75 -2.40
CA VAL A 62 9.91 3.57 -2.74
C VAL A 62 9.77 3.48 -4.28
N HIS A 63 9.87 2.27 -4.83
CA HIS A 63 9.92 2.04 -6.28
C HIS A 63 8.52 1.87 -6.87
N VAL A 64 7.67 1.12 -6.17
CA VAL A 64 6.29 0.83 -6.58
C VAL A 64 5.33 1.16 -5.43
N LEU A 65 4.24 1.86 -5.73
CA LEU A 65 3.12 2.04 -4.81
C LEU A 65 1.93 1.22 -5.29
N LEU A 66 1.46 0.30 -4.46
CA LEU A 66 0.27 -0.50 -4.72
C LEU A 66 -0.95 0.15 -4.05
N VAL A 67 -1.93 0.53 -4.86
CA VAL A 67 -3.24 0.95 -4.38
C VAL A 67 -4.12 -0.30 -4.29
N GLY A 68 -3.88 -1.09 -3.23
CA GLY A 68 -4.48 -2.40 -3.02
C GLY A 68 -5.91 -2.34 -2.46
N ASP A 69 -6.73 -3.33 -2.77
CA ASP A 69 -8.09 -3.48 -2.21
C ASP A 69 -8.12 -3.70 -0.68
N SER A 70 -6.98 -4.02 -0.07
CA SER A 70 -6.72 -3.85 1.37
C SER A 70 -7.18 -2.50 1.95
N ALA A 71 -7.29 -1.46 1.11
CA ALA A 71 -7.90 -0.18 1.46
C ALA A 71 -9.32 -0.31 2.05
N ALA A 72 -10.11 -1.31 1.62
CA ALA A 72 -11.42 -1.56 2.20
C ALA A 72 -11.34 -1.77 3.72
N GLU A 73 -10.37 -2.55 4.18
CA GLU A 73 -10.17 -2.82 5.60
C GLU A 73 -9.46 -1.65 6.28
N VAL A 74 -8.28 -1.27 5.80
CA VAL A 74 -7.39 -0.36 6.54
C VAL A 74 -7.73 1.13 6.37
N ILE A 75 -8.55 1.49 5.38
CA ILE A 75 -8.97 2.88 5.13
C ILE A 75 -10.47 3.06 5.35
N LEU A 76 -11.30 2.17 4.82
CA LEU A 76 -12.76 2.28 4.93
C LEU A 76 -13.35 1.58 6.15
N GLY A 77 -12.58 0.71 6.83
CA GLY A 77 -13.05 -0.02 8.00
C GLY A 77 -14.07 -1.11 7.68
N PHE A 78 -14.11 -1.61 6.44
CA PHE A 78 -14.84 -2.82 6.12
C PHE A 78 -14.17 -4.05 6.75
N ASP A 79 -14.95 -5.11 6.97
CA ASP A 79 -14.42 -6.35 7.53
C ASP A 79 -13.66 -7.21 6.49
N ARG A 80 -13.77 -6.89 5.19
CA ARG A 80 -13.24 -7.70 4.09
C ARG A 80 -12.79 -6.86 2.89
N THR A 81 -11.73 -7.28 2.20
CA THR A 81 -11.27 -6.65 0.96
C THR A 81 -12.29 -6.66 -0.18
N ILE A 82 -13.13 -7.69 -0.27
CA ILE A 82 -14.13 -7.83 -1.35
C ILE A 82 -15.22 -6.74 -1.32
N ASP A 83 -15.31 -5.99 -0.22
CA ASP A 83 -16.25 -4.87 -0.07
C ASP A 83 -15.69 -3.56 -0.64
N ALA A 84 -14.47 -3.56 -1.22
CA ALA A 84 -13.85 -2.41 -1.88
C ALA A 84 -14.67 -1.90 -3.09
N PRO A 85 -15.21 -0.67 -3.05
CA PRO A 85 -15.93 -0.12 -4.19
C PRO A 85 -14.99 0.24 -5.33
N PHE A 86 -15.34 -0.11 -6.57
CA PHE A 86 -14.51 0.20 -7.74
C PHE A 86 -14.25 1.70 -7.90
N GLU A 87 -15.28 2.55 -7.75
CA GLU A 87 -15.15 4.01 -7.85
C GLU A 87 -14.18 4.58 -6.81
N PHE A 88 -14.19 4.01 -5.60
CA PHE A 88 -13.25 4.39 -4.55
C PHE A 88 -11.82 4.06 -4.97
N MET A 89 -11.57 2.85 -5.45
CA MET A 89 -10.25 2.42 -5.92
C MET A 89 -9.70 3.31 -7.03
N VAL A 90 -10.52 3.68 -8.01
CA VAL A 90 -10.13 4.64 -9.07
C VAL A 90 -9.74 5.99 -8.47
N MET A 91 -10.56 6.51 -7.55
CA MET A 91 -10.33 7.82 -6.92
C MET A 91 -9.03 7.87 -6.12
N ILE A 92 -8.79 6.87 -5.27
CA ILE A 92 -7.57 6.83 -4.44
C ILE A 92 -6.32 6.55 -5.28
N THR A 93 -6.45 5.79 -6.37
CA THR A 93 -5.34 5.60 -7.31
C THR A 93 -4.91 6.92 -7.94
N ALA A 94 -5.88 7.74 -8.37
CA ALA A 94 -5.61 9.07 -8.88
C ALA A 94 -4.96 9.99 -7.83
N ALA A 95 -5.38 9.88 -6.57
CA ALA A 95 -4.79 10.64 -5.46
C ALA A 95 -3.32 10.24 -5.22
N VAL A 96 -3.03 8.95 -5.18
CA VAL A 96 -1.67 8.42 -5.01
C VAL A 96 -0.78 8.84 -6.18
N LYS A 97 -1.24 8.72 -7.43
CA LYS A 97 -0.46 9.17 -8.59
C LYS A 97 -0.17 10.67 -8.58
N ARG A 98 -1.11 11.50 -8.10
CA ARG A 98 -0.87 12.94 -7.90
C ARG A 98 0.17 13.21 -6.80
N GLY A 99 0.22 12.37 -5.77
CA GLY A 99 1.20 12.50 -4.68
C GLY A 99 2.60 12.00 -5.04
N ALA A 100 2.69 10.97 -5.87
CA ALA A 100 3.96 10.35 -6.30
C ALA A 100 4.05 10.26 -7.83
N PRO A 101 4.18 11.38 -8.55
CA PRO A 101 4.16 11.41 -10.02
C PRO A 101 5.33 10.65 -10.67
N ARG A 102 6.44 10.43 -9.95
CA ARG A 102 7.64 9.75 -10.45
C ARG A 102 7.80 8.33 -9.92
N THR A 103 6.91 7.87 -9.06
CA THR A 103 6.85 6.46 -8.63
C THR A 103 5.90 5.68 -9.54
N MET A 104 6.20 4.40 -9.76
CA MET A 104 5.29 3.51 -10.45
C MET A 104 4.09 3.22 -9.54
N VAL A 105 2.88 3.49 -10.00
CA VAL A 105 1.63 3.26 -9.25
C VAL A 105 0.88 2.10 -9.88
N MET A 106 0.66 1.06 -9.09
CA MET A 106 -0.13 -0.11 -9.44
C MET A 106 -1.53 0.05 -8.84
N GLY A 107 -2.57 0.05 -9.68
CA GLY A 107 -3.97 0.12 -9.24
C GLY A 107 -4.59 -1.27 -9.17
N ASP A 108 -5.11 -1.67 -8.01
CA ASP A 108 -5.74 -2.97 -7.87
C ASP A 108 -7.16 -2.98 -8.45
N MET A 109 -7.49 -4.04 -9.18
CA MET A 109 -8.84 -4.28 -9.66
C MET A 109 -9.61 -5.03 -8.57
N PRO A 110 -10.56 -4.39 -7.86
CA PRO A 110 -11.25 -5.03 -6.75
C PRO A 110 -12.18 -6.16 -7.21
N PHE A 111 -12.67 -6.96 -6.26
CA PHE A 111 -13.61 -8.04 -6.51
C PHE A 111 -14.78 -7.62 -7.41
N MET A 112 -15.23 -8.53 -8.28
CA MET A 112 -16.25 -8.32 -9.32
C MET A 112 -15.95 -7.26 -10.40
N SER A 113 -14.86 -6.48 -10.30
CA SER A 113 -14.53 -5.50 -11.35
C SER A 113 -14.02 -6.11 -12.66
N TYR A 114 -13.56 -7.37 -12.63
CA TYR A 114 -13.08 -8.10 -13.81
C TYR A 114 -13.64 -9.52 -13.97
N HIS A 115 -14.44 -9.99 -13.02
CA HIS A 115 -14.94 -11.37 -12.96
C HIS A 115 -16.19 -11.59 -13.84
N ALA A 116 -17.02 -10.56 -14.01
CA ALA A 116 -18.31 -10.69 -14.69
C ALA A 116 -18.18 -10.97 -16.20
N GLY A 117 -17.06 -10.58 -16.81
CA GLY A 117 -16.80 -10.81 -18.22
C GLY A 117 -15.67 -9.91 -18.75
N ALA A 118 -15.08 -10.32 -19.87
CA ALA A 118 -13.92 -9.64 -20.46
C ALA A 118 -14.22 -8.18 -20.84
N ASP A 119 -15.43 -7.87 -21.34
CA ASP A 119 -15.79 -6.49 -21.71
C ASP A 119 -15.83 -5.56 -20.48
N GLN A 120 -16.45 -6.03 -19.39
CA GLN A 120 -16.49 -5.27 -18.13
C GLN A 120 -15.09 -5.09 -17.55
N ALA A 121 -14.27 -6.15 -17.59
CA ALA A 121 -12.88 -6.10 -17.15
C ALA A 121 -12.08 -5.06 -17.93
N MET A 122 -12.24 -5.00 -19.26
CA MET A 122 -11.59 -4.03 -20.14
C MET A 122 -12.02 -2.59 -19.82
N VAL A 123 -13.33 -2.34 -19.65
CA VAL A 123 -13.83 -1.01 -19.29
C VAL A 123 -13.24 -0.56 -17.97
N ASN A 124 -13.31 -1.41 -16.94
CA ASN A 124 -12.82 -1.06 -15.61
C ASN A 124 -11.29 -0.87 -15.60
N ALA A 125 -10.53 -1.72 -16.28
CA ALA A 125 -9.08 -1.56 -16.37
C ALA A 125 -8.71 -0.27 -17.12
N GLY A 126 -9.43 0.06 -18.20
CA GLY A 126 -9.28 1.34 -18.89
C GLY A 126 -9.52 2.55 -17.98
N ARG A 127 -10.55 2.50 -17.13
CA ARG A 127 -10.82 3.55 -16.14
C ARG A 127 -9.72 3.66 -15.09
N MET A 128 -9.19 2.54 -14.61
CA MET A 128 -8.04 2.55 -13.68
C MET A 128 -6.80 3.21 -14.30
N MET A 129 -6.53 2.96 -15.59
CA MET A 129 -5.42 3.58 -16.32
C MET A 129 -5.66 5.07 -16.61
N THR A 130 -6.88 5.47 -16.98
CA THR A 130 -7.16 6.83 -17.48
C THR A 130 -7.63 7.78 -16.40
N GLU A 131 -8.61 7.39 -15.59
CA GLU A 131 -9.14 8.17 -14.48
C GLU A 131 -8.24 8.01 -13.24
N GLY A 132 -7.86 6.76 -12.95
CA GLY A 132 -6.98 6.42 -11.83
C GLY A 132 -5.51 6.80 -12.10
N ARG A 133 -5.11 6.93 -13.37
CA ARG A 133 -3.73 7.21 -13.79
C ARG A 133 -2.71 6.17 -13.30
N ALA A 134 -3.16 4.92 -13.09
CA ALA A 134 -2.26 3.82 -12.80
C ALA A 134 -1.26 3.61 -13.94
N ASP A 135 -0.05 3.17 -13.60
CA ASP A 135 0.94 2.73 -14.59
C ASP A 135 0.77 1.25 -14.96
N CYS A 136 0.10 0.47 -14.09
CA CYS A 136 -0.33 -0.91 -14.35
C CYS A 136 -1.51 -1.28 -13.45
N VAL A 137 -2.27 -2.32 -13.83
CA VAL A 137 -3.35 -2.87 -13.01
C VAL A 137 -2.94 -4.20 -12.36
N LYS A 138 -3.38 -4.45 -11.12
CA LYS A 138 -3.25 -5.76 -10.46
C LYS A 138 -4.56 -6.53 -10.53
N LEU A 139 -4.49 -7.83 -10.83
CA LEU A 139 -5.64 -8.74 -10.78
C LEU A 139 -5.26 -10.03 -10.03
N GLU A 140 -6.18 -10.56 -9.22
CA GLU A 140 -6.02 -11.90 -8.62
C GLU A 140 -6.57 -12.96 -9.56
N VAL A 141 -5.68 -13.84 -10.06
CA VAL A 141 -5.98 -14.67 -11.23
C VAL A 141 -5.41 -16.08 -11.10
N ASP A 142 -5.93 -16.98 -11.91
CA ASP A 142 -5.35 -18.29 -12.24
C ASP A 142 -5.33 -18.43 -13.77
N ALA A 143 -4.88 -19.58 -14.27
CA ALA A 143 -4.81 -19.89 -15.70
C ALA A 143 -6.14 -19.62 -16.46
N THR A 144 -7.31 -19.68 -15.80
CA THR A 144 -8.60 -19.43 -16.46
C THR A 144 -8.80 -17.98 -16.91
N TYR A 145 -8.04 -17.04 -16.35
CA TYR A 145 -8.07 -15.62 -16.70
C TYR A 145 -7.09 -15.23 -17.82
N ALA A 146 -6.32 -16.19 -18.36
CA ALA A 146 -5.38 -15.93 -19.45
C ALA A 146 -6.02 -15.17 -20.64
N PRO A 147 -7.26 -15.47 -21.09
CA PRO A 147 -7.91 -14.70 -22.15
C PRO A 147 -8.19 -13.23 -21.77
N VAL A 148 -8.45 -12.95 -20.49
CA VAL A 148 -8.68 -11.57 -20.00
C VAL A 148 -7.36 -10.81 -19.97
N VAL A 149 -6.29 -11.44 -19.48
CA VAL A 149 -4.94 -10.84 -19.41
C VAL A 149 -4.38 -10.58 -20.81
N ASP A 150 -4.52 -11.53 -21.75
CA ASP A 150 -4.13 -11.34 -23.16
C ASP A 150 -4.84 -10.13 -23.77
N ARG A 151 -6.16 -10.05 -23.56
CA ARG A 151 -6.96 -8.95 -24.10
C ARG A 151 -6.54 -7.59 -23.53
N MET A 152 -6.29 -7.50 -22.23
CA MET A 152 -5.80 -6.28 -21.57
C MET A 152 -4.43 -5.86 -22.11
N THR A 153 -3.50 -6.80 -22.14
CA THR A 153 -2.12 -6.55 -22.57
C THR A 153 -2.07 -6.10 -24.03
N ARG A 154 -2.82 -6.77 -24.92
CA ARG A 154 -2.92 -6.41 -26.34
C ARG A 154 -3.57 -5.04 -26.58
N ALA A 155 -4.40 -4.58 -25.66
CA ALA A 155 -4.95 -3.23 -25.68
C ALA A 155 -3.99 -2.16 -25.11
N GLY A 156 -2.81 -2.56 -24.64
CA GLY A 156 -1.81 -1.67 -24.06
C GLY A 156 -1.99 -1.40 -22.57
N ILE A 157 -2.76 -2.23 -21.85
CA ILE A 157 -2.92 -2.15 -20.39
C ILE A 157 -1.92 -3.09 -19.73
N PRO A 158 -0.90 -2.60 -19.01
CA PRO A 158 0.06 -3.46 -18.33
C PRO A 158 -0.58 -4.14 -17.11
N VAL A 159 -0.43 -5.46 -17.01
CA VAL A 159 -1.03 -6.28 -15.95
C VAL A 159 0.04 -6.84 -15.01
N CYS A 160 -0.19 -6.69 -13.71
CA CYS A 160 0.43 -7.48 -12.66
C CYS A 160 -0.52 -8.62 -12.27
N ALA A 161 -0.12 -9.86 -12.52
CA ALA A 161 -0.92 -11.03 -12.17
C ALA A 161 -0.58 -11.52 -10.75
N HIS A 162 -1.57 -11.54 -9.86
CA HIS A 162 -1.45 -12.03 -8.50
C HIS A 162 -1.89 -13.50 -8.42
N VAL A 163 -0.94 -14.38 -8.11
CA VAL A 163 -1.12 -15.83 -7.92
C VAL A 163 -0.80 -16.26 -6.48
N GLY A 164 -1.10 -17.52 -6.13
CA GLY A 164 -0.86 -18.04 -4.77
C GLY A 164 -2.10 -17.88 -3.89
N SER A 165 -1.94 -17.28 -2.72
CA SER A 165 -3.11 -16.86 -1.93
C SER A 165 -3.79 -15.67 -2.59
N ARG A 166 -5.12 -15.72 -2.68
CA ARG A 166 -5.92 -14.70 -3.37
C ARG A 166 -7.05 -14.25 -2.44
N PRO A 167 -6.83 -13.18 -1.64
CA PRO A 167 -7.80 -12.56 -0.76
C PRO A 167 -9.23 -12.50 -1.29
N GLN A 168 -9.43 -12.15 -2.56
CA GLN A 168 -10.76 -12.01 -3.17
C GLN A 168 -11.54 -13.35 -3.26
N THR A 169 -10.82 -14.48 -3.15
CA THR A 169 -11.39 -15.83 -3.14
C THR A 169 -11.30 -16.51 -1.76
N ALA A 170 -10.94 -15.78 -0.70
CA ALA A 170 -10.75 -16.32 0.65
C ALA A 170 -11.98 -17.07 1.18
N ALA A 171 -13.19 -16.63 0.84
CA ALA A 171 -14.44 -17.28 1.25
C ALA A 171 -14.55 -18.74 0.74
N LEU A 172 -13.99 -19.06 -0.43
CA LEU A 172 -13.97 -20.43 -0.97
C LEU A 172 -13.06 -21.36 -0.14
N ARG A 173 -12.15 -20.79 0.64
CA ARG A 173 -11.13 -21.52 1.42
C ARG A 173 -11.38 -21.42 2.93
N GLY A 174 -12.47 -20.79 3.34
CA GLY A 174 -12.82 -20.60 4.76
C GLY A 174 -12.04 -19.48 5.45
N GLY A 175 -11.46 -18.54 4.70
CA GLY A 175 -10.75 -17.37 5.24
C GLY A 175 -9.34 -17.18 4.67
N TYR A 176 -8.63 -16.22 5.23
CA TYR A 176 -7.23 -15.94 4.87
C TYR A 176 -6.32 -17.09 5.29
N GLY A 177 -5.39 -17.47 4.40
CA GLY A 177 -4.46 -18.55 4.65
C GLY A 177 -3.36 -18.61 3.60
N SER A 178 -2.34 -19.41 3.85
CA SER A 178 -1.27 -19.67 2.88
C SER A 178 -1.68 -20.73 1.85
N SER A 179 -1.12 -20.66 0.64
CA SER A 179 -1.36 -21.60 -0.46
C SER A 179 -0.10 -22.41 -0.79
N GLY A 180 -0.23 -23.48 -1.59
CA GLY A 180 0.93 -24.23 -2.09
C GLY A 180 1.56 -25.16 -1.06
N ARG A 181 0.79 -25.62 -0.07
CA ARG A 181 1.29 -26.51 1.00
C ARG A 181 1.36 -27.98 0.58
N THR A 182 0.69 -28.33 -0.50
CA THR A 182 0.77 -29.65 -1.14
C THR A 182 1.44 -29.53 -2.50
N LEU A 183 2.08 -30.60 -2.98
CA LEU A 183 2.73 -30.60 -4.29
C LEU A 183 1.75 -30.24 -5.42
N ALA A 184 0.50 -30.71 -5.34
CA ALA A 184 -0.52 -30.41 -6.32
C ALA A 184 -0.93 -28.93 -6.33
N GLU A 185 -1.03 -28.29 -5.15
CA GLU A 185 -1.28 -26.85 -5.06
C GLU A 185 -0.08 -26.03 -5.53
N ALA A 186 1.13 -26.43 -5.13
CA ALA A 186 2.38 -25.78 -5.54
C ALA A 186 2.50 -25.78 -7.07
N GLN A 187 2.30 -26.94 -7.71
CA GLN A 187 2.36 -27.05 -9.17
C GLN A 187 1.30 -26.16 -9.84
N ARG A 188 0.06 -26.15 -9.34
CA ARG A 188 -0.99 -25.27 -9.88
C ARG A 188 -0.61 -23.79 -9.84
N ILE A 189 0.01 -23.33 -8.74
CA ILE A 189 0.42 -21.92 -8.62
C ILE A 189 1.53 -21.58 -9.63
N VAL A 190 2.46 -22.50 -9.86
CA VAL A 190 3.50 -22.34 -10.88
C VAL A 190 2.88 -22.31 -12.28
N ASP A 191 1.96 -23.24 -12.57
CA ASP A 191 1.25 -23.30 -13.85
C ASP A 191 0.43 -22.02 -14.10
N ASP A 192 -0.23 -21.50 -13.06
CA ASP A 192 -0.95 -20.22 -13.11
C ASP A 192 0.00 -19.06 -13.45
N ALA A 193 1.15 -18.97 -12.79
CA ALA A 193 2.16 -17.93 -13.06
C ALA A 193 2.66 -17.98 -14.51
N VAL A 194 3.01 -19.18 -14.99
CA VAL A 194 3.44 -19.41 -16.37
C VAL A 194 2.33 -19.04 -17.37
N ALA A 195 1.09 -19.43 -17.10
CA ALA A 195 -0.05 -19.10 -17.96
C ALA A 195 -0.28 -17.58 -18.03
N MET A 196 -0.09 -16.84 -16.93
CA MET A 196 -0.24 -15.39 -16.92
C MET A 196 0.89 -14.67 -17.67
N GLU A 197 2.13 -15.15 -17.55
CA GLU A 197 3.24 -14.63 -18.35
C GLU A 197 3.02 -14.90 -19.84
N GLN A 198 2.58 -16.11 -20.21
CA GLN A 198 2.23 -16.44 -21.60
C GLN A 198 1.08 -15.58 -22.14
N ALA A 199 0.14 -15.17 -21.27
CA ALA A 199 -0.92 -14.23 -21.60
C ALA A 199 -0.43 -12.75 -21.67
N GLY A 200 0.83 -12.48 -21.33
CA GLY A 200 1.46 -11.18 -21.50
C GLY A 200 1.44 -10.27 -20.26
N CYS A 201 1.18 -10.79 -19.05
CA CYS A 201 1.37 -9.98 -17.86
C CYS A 201 2.82 -9.45 -17.81
N VAL A 202 3.03 -8.23 -17.31
CA VAL A 202 4.35 -7.59 -17.25
C VAL A 202 5.02 -7.74 -15.88
N LEU A 203 4.24 -8.17 -14.88
CA LEU A 203 4.66 -8.39 -13.50
C LEU A 203 3.88 -9.57 -12.92
N LEU A 204 4.51 -10.30 -12.02
CA LEU A 204 3.87 -11.29 -11.17
C LEU A 204 3.92 -10.83 -9.71
N LEU A 205 2.89 -11.20 -8.95
CA LEU A 205 2.88 -11.11 -7.49
C LEU A 205 2.49 -12.48 -6.93
N VAL A 206 3.22 -12.94 -5.91
CA VAL A 206 2.94 -14.20 -5.22
C VAL A 206 2.78 -13.97 -3.73
N GLU A 207 1.66 -14.45 -3.17
CA GLU A 207 1.30 -14.24 -1.76
C GLU A 207 1.22 -15.54 -0.96
N ALA A 208 1.84 -15.52 0.23
CA ALA A 208 1.71 -16.52 1.28
C ALA A 208 1.90 -17.96 0.77
N VAL A 209 3.03 -18.22 0.11
CA VAL A 209 3.44 -19.55 -0.38
C VAL A 209 4.77 -19.98 0.25
N PRO A 210 5.08 -21.29 0.32
CA PRO A 210 6.42 -21.75 0.68
C PRO A 210 7.49 -21.27 -0.30
N ASP A 211 8.71 -21.01 0.20
CA ASP A 211 9.87 -20.56 -0.59
C ASP A 211 10.15 -21.44 -1.83
N ALA A 212 9.91 -22.75 -1.73
CA ALA A 212 10.11 -23.68 -2.86
C ALA A 212 9.16 -23.38 -4.03
N VAL A 213 7.94 -22.89 -3.76
CA VAL A 213 6.99 -22.47 -4.80
C VAL A 213 7.49 -21.19 -5.47
N THR A 214 7.97 -20.23 -4.67
CA THR A 214 8.59 -19.00 -5.19
C THR A 214 9.77 -19.30 -6.11
N GLN A 215 10.67 -20.21 -5.71
CA GLN A 215 11.79 -20.61 -6.57
C GLN A 215 11.32 -21.26 -7.87
N ALA A 216 10.34 -22.16 -7.80
CA ALA A 216 9.80 -22.77 -9.00
C ALA A 216 9.15 -21.76 -9.97
N ILE A 217 8.54 -20.68 -9.46
CA ILE A 217 8.05 -19.57 -10.30
C ILE A 217 9.23 -18.83 -10.95
N LEU A 218 10.26 -18.48 -10.17
CA LEU A 218 11.45 -17.78 -10.68
C LEU A 218 12.19 -18.59 -11.75
N ASP A 219 12.25 -19.91 -11.60
CA ASP A 219 12.90 -20.81 -12.57
C ASP A 219 12.12 -20.92 -13.89
N GLN A 220 10.81 -20.70 -13.87
CA GLN A 220 9.91 -20.94 -14.99
C GLN A 220 9.39 -19.67 -15.65
N THR A 221 9.64 -18.50 -15.06
CA THR A 221 9.14 -17.21 -15.56
C THR A 221 10.25 -16.17 -15.66
N THR A 222 10.07 -15.19 -16.55
CA THR A 222 11.08 -14.15 -16.84
C THR A 222 10.66 -12.75 -16.40
N VAL A 223 9.36 -12.52 -16.19
CA VAL A 223 8.85 -11.23 -15.69
C VAL A 223 9.22 -11.01 -14.22
N PRO A 224 9.35 -9.75 -13.77
CA PRO A 224 9.66 -9.47 -12.37
C PRO A 224 8.58 -10.04 -11.43
N LEU A 225 9.03 -10.58 -10.30
CA LEU A 225 8.21 -11.24 -9.30
C LEU A 225 8.24 -10.45 -8.00
N ILE A 226 7.05 -10.09 -7.49
CA ILE A 226 6.86 -9.43 -6.21
C ILE A 226 6.37 -10.47 -5.19
N GLY A 227 7.04 -10.55 -4.04
CA GLY A 227 6.63 -11.41 -2.93
C GLY A 227 5.89 -10.65 -1.83
N ILE A 228 4.97 -11.36 -1.16
CA ILE A 228 4.47 -11.00 0.17
C ILE A 228 4.23 -12.27 0.97
N GLY A 229 5.01 -12.46 2.03
CA GLY A 229 5.01 -13.72 2.77
C GLY A 229 5.41 -14.94 1.92
N ALA A 230 6.29 -14.74 0.93
CA ALA A 230 6.70 -15.74 -0.06
C ALA A 230 8.24 -15.94 -0.11
N GLY A 231 8.90 -15.76 1.02
CA GLY A 231 10.36 -15.79 1.15
C GLY A 231 11.05 -14.52 0.63
N ALA A 232 12.38 -14.50 0.69
CA ALA A 232 13.20 -13.34 0.33
C ALA A 232 13.65 -13.32 -1.14
N SER A 233 13.52 -14.44 -1.85
CA SER A 233 13.98 -14.64 -3.23
C SER A 233 13.31 -13.79 -4.33
N PRO A 234 12.04 -13.34 -4.20
CA PRO A 234 11.41 -12.48 -5.20
C PRO A 234 12.24 -11.23 -5.52
N HIS A 235 12.19 -10.80 -6.78
CA HIS A 235 12.88 -9.59 -7.26
C HIS A 235 12.46 -8.32 -6.50
N GLY A 236 11.23 -8.28 -6.01
CA GLY A 236 10.76 -7.22 -5.12
C GLY A 236 9.84 -7.74 -4.03
N GLN A 237 9.61 -6.90 -3.02
CA GLN A 237 8.77 -7.26 -1.86
C GLN A 237 7.69 -6.20 -1.69
N VAL A 238 6.47 -6.64 -1.37
CA VAL A 238 5.35 -5.76 -1.00
C VAL A 238 4.89 -6.04 0.42
N LEU A 239 4.52 -4.98 1.13
CA LEU A 239 3.85 -5.05 2.41
C LEU A 239 2.75 -3.98 2.49
N VAL A 240 1.70 -4.27 3.26
CA VAL A 240 0.71 -3.27 3.63
C VAL A 240 1.40 -2.22 4.52
N LEU A 241 1.32 -0.95 4.14
CA LEU A 241 2.02 0.13 4.82
C LEU A 241 1.61 0.24 6.30
N GLN A 242 0.35 -0.01 6.61
CA GLN A 242 -0.19 0.03 7.96
C GLN A 242 0.45 -1.04 8.85
N ASP A 243 0.69 -2.24 8.32
CA ASP A 243 1.41 -3.30 9.03
C ASP A 243 2.86 -2.89 9.28
N LEU A 244 3.53 -2.39 8.24
CA LEU A 244 4.92 -1.90 8.31
C LEU A 244 5.08 -0.81 9.38
N LEU A 245 4.11 0.11 9.46
CA LEU A 245 4.13 1.26 10.37
C LEU A 245 3.58 0.94 11.77
N GLY A 246 3.18 -0.30 12.04
CA GLY A 246 2.62 -0.70 13.33
C GLY A 246 1.29 0.00 13.66
N MET A 247 0.42 0.14 12.67
CA MET A 247 -0.92 0.74 12.80
C MET A 247 -2.06 -0.30 12.73
N THR A 248 -1.75 -1.53 12.36
CA THR A 248 -2.70 -2.65 12.34
C THR A 248 -2.66 -3.39 13.67
N ASP A 249 -3.82 -3.67 14.27
CA ASP A 249 -3.91 -4.36 15.56
C ASP A 249 -3.49 -5.83 15.48
N GLN A 250 -3.83 -6.50 14.37
CA GLN A 250 -3.53 -7.92 14.13
C GLN A 250 -2.86 -8.10 12.77
N PRO A 251 -1.58 -7.72 12.64
CA PRO A 251 -0.87 -7.86 11.37
C PRO A 251 -0.62 -9.35 11.03
N PRO A 252 -0.48 -9.70 9.74
CA PRO A 252 -0.14 -11.05 9.33
C PRO A 252 1.25 -11.45 9.83
N ARG A 253 1.48 -12.76 10.02
CA ARG A 253 2.72 -13.28 10.64
C ARG A 253 4.02 -12.92 9.91
N PHE A 254 3.94 -12.66 8.61
CA PHE A 254 5.10 -12.28 7.80
C PHE A 254 5.41 -10.78 7.86
N ALA A 255 4.53 -9.96 8.45
CA ALA A 255 4.74 -8.53 8.55
C ALA A 255 5.61 -8.19 9.75
N GLU A 256 6.79 -7.65 9.48
CA GLU A 256 7.65 -7.05 10.49
C GLU A 256 7.42 -5.54 10.55
N ARG A 257 7.00 -5.05 11.73
CA ARG A 257 6.84 -3.61 11.97
C ARG A 257 8.22 -2.94 12.07
N VAL A 258 8.40 -1.81 11.40
CA VAL A 258 9.64 -1.01 11.45
C VAL A 258 9.45 0.33 12.14
N ALA A 259 8.20 0.70 12.44
CA ALA A 259 7.83 1.90 13.18
C ALA A 259 6.63 1.64 14.09
N MET A 260 6.39 2.56 15.03
CA MET A 260 5.26 2.53 15.98
C MET A 260 4.36 3.75 15.76
N MET A 261 3.87 3.92 14.52
CA MET A 261 3.07 5.10 14.17
C MET A 261 1.69 5.08 14.83
N GLY A 262 1.10 3.90 15.08
CA GLY A 262 -0.16 3.78 15.81
C GLY A 262 -0.08 4.40 17.21
N ASP A 263 0.97 4.08 17.96
CA ASP A 263 1.25 4.66 19.27
C ASP A 263 1.48 6.17 19.18
N ALA A 264 2.28 6.63 18.21
CA ALA A 264 2.58 8.04 18.04
C ALA A 264 1.33 8.88 17.73
N VAL A 265 0.42 8.37 16.88
CA VAL A 265 -0.84 9.04 16.56
C VAL A 265 -1.76 9.07 17.79
N THR A 266 -1.86 7.95 18.51
CA THR A 266 -2.67 7.85 19.72
C THR A 266 -2.18 8.84 20.78
N GLU A 267 -0.88 8.91 20.99
CA GLU A 267 -0.27 9.82 21.96
C GLU A 267 -0.42 11.29 21.55
N ALA A 268 -0.26 11.62 20.27
CA ALA A 268 -0.53 12.96 19.78
C ALA A 268 -1.99 13.38 20.03
N GLY A 269 -2.94 12.46 19.86
CA GLY A 269 -4.35 12.67 20.20
C GLY A 269 -4.55 12.97 21.69
N ARG A 270 -3.97 12.16 22.58
CA ARG A 270 -4.03 12.38 24.04
C ARG A 270 -3.43 13.73 24.44
N ALA A 271 -2.23 14.03 23.96
CA ALA A 271 -1.56 15.29 24.23
C ALA A 271 -2.36 16.50 23.75
N TRP A 272 -3.07 16.37 22.62
CA TRP A 272 -3.95 17.44 22.13
C TRP A 272 -5.15 17.67 23.07
N VAL A 273 -5.81 16.58 23.51
CA VAL A 273 -6.91 16.66 24.48
C VAL A 273 -6.48 17.39 25.75
N GLU A 274 -5.31 17.03 26.31
CA GLU A 274 -4.76 17.67 27.51
C GLU A 274 -4.44 19.16 27.30
N ARG A 275 -3.84 19.50 26.16
CA ARG A 275 -3.53 20.90 25.81
C ARG A 275 -4.79 21.75 25.70
N VAL A 276 -5.85 21.22 25.10
CA VAL A 276 -7.14 21.89 25.01
C VAL A 276 -7.76 22.08 26.38
N ALA A 277 -7.77 21.03 27.21
CA ALA A 277 -8.28 21.11 28.59
C ALA A 277 -7.52 22.16 29.42
N ALA A 278 -6.21 22.28 29.23
CA ALA A 278 -5.37 23.28 29.90
C ALA A 278 -5.40 24.68 29.23
N ARG A 279 -6.12 24.86 28.11
CA ARG A 279 -6.10 26.07 27.27
C ARG A 279 -4.69 26.47 26.80
N LYS A 280 -3.80 25.49 26.61
CA LYS A 280 -2.40 25.67 26.16
C LYS A 280 -2.25 25.30 24.68
N ILE A 281 -2.91 26.07 23.82
CA ILE A 281 -3.01 25.78 22.37
C ILE A 281 -1.73 26.14 21.60
N GLY A 282 -0.88 27.03 22.11
CA GLY A 282 0.38 27.42 21.44
C GLY A 282 0.16 28.06 20.06
N GLY A 283 1.24 28.21 19.28
CA GLY A 283 1.20 28.81 17.93
C GLY A 283 1.30 30.35 17.93
N LYS A 284 1.56 30.92 16.74
CA LYS A 284 1.48 32.37 16.55
C LYS A 284 0.01 32.78 16.59
N ARG A 285 -0.32 33.71 17.48
CA ARG A 285 -1.66 34.31 17.53
C ARG A 285 -1.77 35.30 16.37
N TYR A 286 -2.95 35.35 15.74
CA TYR A 286 -3.27 36.43 14.82
C TYR A 286 -3.66 37.65 15.65
N GLU A 287 -3.07 38.78 15.31
CA GLU A 287 -3.36 40.07 15.95
C GLU A 287 -4.34 40.86 15.09
N MET A 288 -5.15 41.71 15.73
CA MET A 288 -5.96 42.67 15.00
C MET A 288 -5.02 43.66 14.30
N LEU A 289 -5.29 43.95 13.03
CA LEU A 289 -4.64 45.03 12.32
C LEU A 289 -5.33 46.35 12.75
N GLU A 290 -4.74 47.04 13.75
CA GLU A 290 -5.17 48.33 14.35
C GLU A 290 -6.44 48.33 15.25
N ASP A 291 -6.55 49.36 16.12
CA ASP A 291 -7.39 49.50 17.34
C ASP A 291 -8.92 49.49 17.14
N GLY A 292 -9.46 48.54 16.40
CA GLY A 292 -10.89 48.23 16.38
C GLY A 292 -11.27 47.41 17.62
N ALA A 293 -11.78 48.06 18.66
CA ALA A 293 -12.41 47.33 19.77
C ALA A 293 -13.62 46.53 19.25
N ILE A 294 -13.68 45.23 19.59
CA ILE A 294 -14.86 44.42 19.32
C ILE A 294 -16.01 44.98 20.16
N GLY A 295 -16.95 45.70 19.54
CA GLY A 295 -18.14 46.21 20.20
C GLY A 295 -19.05 45.07 20.64
N VAL A 296 -18.95 44.66 21.91
CA VAL A 296 -19.88 43.70 22.50
C VAL A 296 -21.05 44.48 23.09
N SER A 297 -22.19 44.49 22.40
CA SER A 297 -23.45 44.95 23.01
C SER A 297 -23.81 43.98 24.14
N PRO A 298 -24.09 44.43 25.38
CA PRO A 298 -24.52 43.55 26.45
C PRO A 298 -25.77 42.79 25.99
N ARG A 299 -25.77 41.45 26.10
CA ARG A 299 -26.99 40.67 25.91
C ARG A 299 -27.99 41.19 26.94
N GLY A 300 -29.06 41.84 26.46
CA GLY A 300 -30.10 42.40 27.31
C GLY A 300 -30.61 41.33 28.27
N ASP A 301 -30.62 41.68 29.56
CA ASP A 301 -31.26 40.89 30.61
C ASP A 301 -32.73 40.71 30.22
N VAL A 302 -33.09 39.53 29.71
CA VAL A 302 -34.50 39.13 29.63
C VAL A 302 -34.92 38.78 31.05
N ARG A 303 -35.27 39.82 31.82
CA ARG A 303 -36.02 39.65 33.06
C ARG A 303 -37.36 39.00 32.67
N ARG A 304 -37.57 37.78 33.16
CA ARG A 304 -38.90 37.17 33.20
C ARG A 304 -39.68 37.90 34.29
N GLU A 305 -40.76 38.57 33.90
CA GLU A 305 -41.89 38.86 34.80
C GLU A 305 -42.76 37.61 34.95
#